data_AF-A0A958A1Z9-F1
#
_entry.id   AF-A0A958A1Z9-F1
#
_cell.length_a   1.000
_cell.length_b   1.000
_cell.length_c   1.000
_cell.angle_alpha   90.00
_cell.angle_beta   90.00
_cell.angle_gamma   90.00
#
_symmetry.space_group_name_H-M   'P 1'
#
loop_
_entity.id
_entity.type
_entity.pdbx_description
1 polymer ?
#
loop_
_entity_poly.entity_id
_entity_poly.type
_entity_poly.pdbx_seq_one_letter_code
_entity_poly.pdbx_strand_id
1 'polypeptide(L)'
;MAHEEIKLDYGKAEDMIKAFNAGEEQLKQTNAQMKKIAEQLQSGALLGKGGEAFKDAINGSLVPSITKLTDKFKEMAGDVQAAINFMQEADRRAKSKF
;
A
#
# COMPACT_ATOMS: atom_id res chain seq x y z
N MET A 1 -15.77 13.76 30.94
CA MET A 1 -14.88 12.76 30.33
C MET A 1 -13.86 13.55 29.53
N ALA A 2 -12.58 13.48 29.91
CA ALA A 2 -11.52 14.16 29.19
C ALA A 2 -11.46 13.55 27.79
N HIS A 3 -11.87 14.30 26.77
CA HIS A 3 -11.44 13.99 25.42
C HIS A 3 -9.92 14.10 25.47
N GLU A 4 -9.20 12.97 25.41
CA GLU A 4 -7.84 13.01 24.90
C GLU A 4 -7.92 13.83 23.61
N GLU A 5 -7.34 15.04 23.60
CA GLU A 5 -7.21 15.80 22.37
C GLU A 5 -6.49 14.87 21.41
N ILE A 6 -7.21 14.29 20.46
CA ILE A 6 -6.63 13.52 19.37
C ILE A 6 -5.80 14.54 18.59
N LYS A 7 -4.55 14.74 18.98
CA LYS A 7 -3.63 15.65 18.30
C LYS A 7 -3.00 14.90 17.16
N LEU A 8 -3.65 14.98 15.99
CA LEU A 8 -3.04 14.55 14.76
C LEU A 8 -1.94 15.54 14.37
N ASP A 9 -0.71 15.06 14.29
CA ASP A 9 0.39 15.80 13.68
C ASP A 9 0.19 15.73 12.15
N TYR A 10 -0.39 16.80 11.58
CA TYR A 10 -0.74 16.86 10.16
C TYR A 10 0.48 16.62 9.26
N GLY A 11 1.66 17.12 9.63
CA GLY A 11 2.88 16.92 8.84
C GLY A 11 3.28 15.45 8.78
N LYS A 12 3.28 14.76 9.94
CA LYS A 12 3.56 13.32 9.99
C LYS A 12 2.48 12.49 9.28
N ALA A 13 1.22 12.90 9.35
CA ALA A 13 0.13 12.22 8.65
C ALA A 13 0.29 12.35 7.12
N GLU A 14 0.63 13.53 6.61
CA GLU A 14 0.94 13.74 5.19
C GLU A 14 2.16 12.93 4.74
N ASP A 15 3.22 12.89 5.55
CA ASP A 15 4.41 12.09 5.24
C ASP A 15 4.12 10.58 5.24
N MET A 16 3.22 10.13 6.12
CA MET A 16 2.73 8.76 6.12
C MET A 16 1.95 8.42 4.83
N ILE A 17 1.08 9.32 4.35
CA ILE A 17 0.38 9.18 3.07
C ILE A 17 1.38 9.08 1.91
N LYS A 18 2.40 9.94 1.88
CA LYS A 18 3.46 9.88 0.85
C LYS A 18 4.20 8.54 0.89
N ALA A 19 4.54 8.05 2.09
CA ALA A 19 5.21 6.77 2.27
C ALA A 19 4.37 5.60 1.76
N PHE A 20 3.06 5.58 2.06
CA PHE A 20 2.16 4.54 1.54
C PHE A 20 2.02 4.58 0.02
N ASN A 21 1.87 5.77 -0.57
CA ASN A 21 1.78 5.93 -2.03
C ASN A 21 3.09 5.50 -2.73
N ALA A 22 4.24 5.87 -2.17
CA ALA A 22 5.55 5.45 -2.70
C ALA A 22 5.74 3.92 -2.60
N GLY A 23 5.34 3.33 -1.47
CA GLY A 23 5.36 1.89 -1.28
C GLY A 23 4.42 1.14 -2.22
N GLU A 24 3.21 1.66 -2.47
CA GLU A 24 2.26 1.11 -3.44
C GLU A 24 2.90 1.03 -4.84
N GLU A 25 3.54 2.11 -5.27
CA GLU A 25 4.23 2.17 -6.57
C GLU A 25 5.38 1.16 -6.65
N GLN A 26 6.20 1.07 -5.61
CA GLN A 26 7.30 0.09 -5.56
C GLN A 26 6.78 -1.36 -5.62
N LEU A 27 5.65 -1.65 -4.97
CA LEU A 27 5.02 -2.97 -5.00
C LEU A 27 4.45 -3.29 -6.39
N LYS A 28 3.84 -2.32 -7.08
CA LYS A 28 3.40 -2.48 -8.48
C LYS A 28 4.57 -2.79 -9.41
N GLN A 29 5.69 -2.07 -9.26
CA GLN A 29 6.91 -2.33 -10.04
C GLN A 29 7.47 -3.72 -9.76
N THR A 30 7.52 -4.12 -8.49
CA THR A 30 7.96 -5.47 -8.09
C THR A 30 7.06 -6.53 -8.73
N ASN A 31 5.74 -6.36 -8.70
CA ASN A 31 4.79 -7.27 -9.32
C ASN A 31 5.03 -7.42 -10.84
N ALA A 32 5.25 -6.30 -11.54
CA ALA A 32 5.55 -6.30 -12.97
C ALA A 32 6.86 -7.04 -13.28
N GLN A 33 7.91 -6.83 -12.48
CA GLN A 33 9.19 -7.52 -12.63
C GLN A 33 9.03 -9.03 -12.39
N MET A 34 8.30 -9.45 -11.36
CA MET A 34 8.09 -10.87 -11.08
C MET A 34 7.31 -11.58 -12.19
N LYS A 35 6.29 -10.94 -12.76
CA LYS A 35 5.57 -11.47 -13.93
C LYS A 35 6.50 -11.63 -15.14
N LYS A 36 7.34 -10.63 -15.43
CA LYS A 36 8.32 -10.71 -16.50
C LYS A 36 9.33 -11.86 -16.29
N ILE A 37 9.79 -12.07 -15.06
CA ILE A 37 10.66 -13.20 -14.73
C ILE A 37 9.94 -14.53 -14.98
N ALA A 38 8.68 -14.66 -14.55
CA ALA A 38 7.89 -15.86 -14.79
C ALA A 38 7.70 -16.15 -16.30
N GLU A 39 7.45 -15.12 -17.11
CA GLU A 39 7.35 -15.23 -18.57
C GLU A 39 8.67 -15.65 -19.22
N GLN A 40 9.80 -15.10 -18.78
CA GLN A 40 11.13 -15.48 -19.27
C GLN A 40 11.47 -16.93 -18.94
N LEU A 41 11.10 -17.40 -17.73
CA LEU A 41 11.25 -18.80 -17.34
C LEU A 41 10.39 -19.72 -18.20
N GLN A 42 9.15 -19.32 -18.51
CA GLN A 42 8.25 -20.04 -19.40
C GLN A 42 8.79 -20.09 -20.85
N SER A 43 9.53 -19.07 -21.29
CA SER A 43 10.12 -18.98 -22.63
C SER A 43 11.38 -19.86 -22.82
N GLY A 44 11.65 -20.77 -21.88
CA GLY A 44 12.69 -21.78 -22.00
C GLY A 44 13.98 -21.48 -21.24
N ALA A 45 14.04 -20.39 -20.45
CA ALA A 45 15.20 -20.12 -19.60
C ALA A 45 15.38 -21.17 -18.48
N LEU A 46 14.29 -21.80 -18.04
CA LEU A 46 14.33 -22.84 -17.01
C LEU A 46 13.26 -23.89 -17.34
N LEU A 47 13.66 -24.92 -18.09
CA LEU A 47 12.80 -26.00 -18.54
C LEU A 47 12.74 -27.12 -17.49
N GLY A 48 11.55 -27.69 -17.29
CA GLY A 48 11.30 -28.81 -16.37
C GLY A 48 10.63 -28.40 -15.05
N LYS A 49 10.48 -29.38 -14.14
CA LYS A 49 9.68 -29.26 -12.90
C LYS A 49 10.06 -28.07 -12.01
N GLY A 50 11.33 -27.67 -12.01
CA GLY A 50 11.80 -26.52 -11.24
C GLY A 50 11.30 -25.18 -11.79
N GLY A 51 11.25 -25.02 -13.12
CA GLY A 51 10.73 -23.82 -13.76
C GLY A 51 9.22 -23.70 -13.61
N GLU A 52 8.51 -24.81 -13.73
CA GLU A 52 7.07 -24.87 -13.47
C GLU A 52 6.75 -24.53 -12.01
N ALA A 53 7.43 -25.15 -11.04
CA ALA A 53 7.22 -24.86 -9.63
C ALA A 53 7.52 -23.39 -9.27
N PHE A 54 8.56 -22.81 -9.88
CA PHE A 54 8.90 -21.40 -9.65
C PHE A 54 7.86 -20.45 -10.27
N LYS A 55 7.40 -20.74 -11.50
CA LYS A 55 6.31 -20.00 -12.14
C LYS A 55 5.03 -20.06 -11.31
N ASP A 56 4.69 -21.25 -10.80
CA ASP A 56 3.50 -21.47 -9.99
C ASP A 56 3.61 -20.77 -8.63
N ALA A 57 4.79 -20.75 -8.02
CA ALA A 57 5.02 -19.99 -6.79
C ALA A 57 4.88 -18.47 -7.00
N ILE A 58 5.42 -17.95 -8.11
CA ILE A 58 5.28 -16.52 -8.46
C ILE A 58 3.82 -16.18 -8.67
N ASN A 59 3.14 -16.88 -9.59
CA ASN A 59 1.79 -16.53 -10.00
C ASN A 59 0.72 -16.90 -8.96
N GLY A 60 0.93 -17.98 -8.22
CA GLY A 60 -0.04 -18.53 -7.27
C GLY A 60 0.05 -17.97 -5.86
N SER A 61 1.23 -17.51 -5.42
CA SER A 61 1.42 -17.04 -4.03
C SER A 61 1.96 -15.62 -3.97
N LEU A 62 3.07 -15.34 -4.66
CA LEU A 62 3.77 -14.07 -4.52
C LEU A 62 2.99 -12.90 -5.11
N VAL A 63 2.57 -13.01 -6.38
CA VAL A 63 1.82 -11.96 -7.09
C VAL A 63 0.51 -11.61 -6.35
N PRO A 64 -0.32 -12.58 -5.90
CA PRO A 64 -1.50 -12.29 -5.09
C PRO A 64 -1.17 -11.61 -3.76
N SER A 65 -0.10 -12.03 -3.08
CA SER A 65 0.30 -11.44 -1.79
C SER A 65 0.77 -10.00 -1.94
N ILE A 66 1.56 -9.70 -2.98
CA ILE A 66 1.98 -8.32 -3.30
C ILE A 66 0.77 -7.47 -3.64
N THR A 67 -0.21 -8.01 -4.38
CA THR A 67 -1.44 -7.30 -4.74
C THR A 67 -2.24 -6.93 -3.49
N LYS A 68 -2.45 -7.88 -2.56
CA LYS A 68 -3.11 -7.61 -1.27
C LYS A 68 -2.39 -6.54 -0.44
N LEU A 69 -1.06 -6.58 -0.42
CA LEU A 69 -0.26 -5.57 0.28
C LEU A 69 -0.40 -4.18 -0.36
N THR A 70 -0.42 -4.14 -1.71
CA THR A 70 -0.63 -2.91 -2.50
C THR A 70 -1.98 -2.29 -2.18
N ASP A 71 -3.04 -3.11 -2.16
CA ASP A 71 -4.39 -2.66 -1.81
C ASP A 71 -4.44 -2.13 -0.37
N LYS A 72 -3.73 -2.79 0.56
CA LYS A 72 -3.68 -2.32 1.95
C LYS A 72 -2.95 -0.99 2.11
N PHE A 73 -1.89 -0.75 1.34
CA PHE A 73 -1.18 0.53 1.35
C PHE A 73 -2.10 1.66 0.87
N LYS A 74 -2.85 1.42 -0.20
CA LYS A 74 -3.85 2.36 -0.71
C LYS A 74 -4.97 2.62 0.30
N GLU A 75 -5.46 1.58 0.97
CA GLU A 75 -6.47 1.70 2.03
C GLU A 75 -5.95 2.57 3.19
N MET A 76 -4.75 2.27 3.71
CA MET A 76 -4.16 3.03 4.82
C MET A 76 -3.89 4.50 4.46
N ALA A 77 -3.48 4.79 3.23
CA ALA A 77 -3.35 6.17 2.77
C ALA A 77 -4.70 6.92 2.81
N GLY A 78 -5.78 6.24 2.39
CA GLY A 78 -7.14 6.76 2.46
C GLY A 78 -7.61 7.00 3.90
N ASP A 79 -7.34 6.07 4.80
CA ASP A 79 -7.71 6.19 6.22
C ASP A 79 -7.01 7.36 6.91
N VAL A 80 -5.71 7.54 6.64
CA VAL A 80 -4.95 8.69 7.17
C VAL A 80 -5.48 10.01 6.61
N GLN A 81 -5.81 10.05 5.30
CA GLN A 81 -6.40 11.24 4.70
C GLN A 81 -7.78 11.57 5.29
N ALA A 82 -8.60 10.56 5.57
CA ALA A 82 -9.89 10.74 6.23
C ALA A 82 -9.73 11.29 7.65
N ALA A 83 -8.73 10.79 8.40
CA ALA A 83 -8.40 11.29 9.73
C ALA A 83 -7.96 12.77 9.69
N ILE A 84 -7.14 13.18 8.72
CA ILE A 84 -6.77 14.59 8.50
C ILE A 84 -8.03 15.45 8.31
N ASN A 85 -8.92 15.03 7.40
CA ASN A 85 -10.12 15.80 7.07
C ASN A 85 -11.06 15.94 8.28
N PHE A 86 -11.23 14.85 9.05
CA PHE A 86 -12.06 14.85 10.26
C PHE A 86 -11.52 15.82 11.31
N MET A 87 -10.21 15.81 11.56
CA MET A 87 -9.56 16.71 12.51
C MET A 87 -9.64 18.17 12.07
N GLN A 88 -9.42 18.46 10.78
CA GLN A 88 -9.55 19.82 10.25
C GLN A 88 -10.99 20.36 10.32
N GLU A 89 -12.00 19.50 10.17
CA GLU A 89 -13.40 19.89 10.43
C GLU A 89 -13.65 20.16 11.91
N ALA A 90 -13.17 19.30 12.80
CA ALA A 90 -13.30 19.49 14.24
C ALA A 90 -12.67 20.82 14.69
N ASP A 91 -11.47 21.13 14.22
CA ASP A 91 -10.76 22.39 14.48
C ASP A 91 -11.55 23.61 13.97
N ARG A 92 -12.13 23.53 12.77
CA ARG A 92 -12.97 24.61 12.21
C ARG A 92 -14.24 24.85 13.04
N ARG A 93 -14.94 23.77 13.43
CA ARG A 93 -16.14 23.86 14.27
C ARG A 93 -15.84 24.37 15.68
N ALA A 94 -14.68 24.03 16.23
CA ALA A 94 -14.22 24.55 17.51
C ALA A 94 -13.96 26.06 17.41
N LYS A 95 -13.24 26.51 16.38
CA LYS A 95 -12.96 27.93 16.14
C LYS A 95 -14.21 28.78 15.90
N SER A 96 -15.29 28.23 15.35
CA SER A 96 -16.54 28.98 15.13
C SER A 96 -17.41 29.14 16.39
N LYS A 97 -17.08 28.44 17.49
CA LYS A 97 -17.83 28.46 18.75
C LYS A 97 -17.24 29.42 19.80
N PHE A 98 -16.10 30.03 19.52
CA PHE A 98 -15.42 31.03 20.33
C PHE A 98 -15.27 32.33 19.52
#